data_AF-A0A383DXX0-F1
#
_entry.id   AF-A0A383DXX0-F1
#
_cell.length_a   1.000
_cell.length_b   1.000
_cell.length_c   1.000
_cell.angle_alpha   90.00
_cell.angle_beta   90.00
_cell.angle_gamma   90.00
#
_symmetry.space_group_name_H-M   'P 1'
#
loop_
_entity.id
_entity.type
_entity.pdbx_description
1 polymer ?
#
loop_
_entity_poly.entity_id
_entity_poly.type
_entity_poly.pdbx_seq_one_letter_code
_entity_poly.pdbx_strand_id
1 'polypeptide(L)'
;NLGVPKEAGLIIRTAGVGRSDIELEWDLKHLLSIWNSIKKIAVNIEAPALIFKENNLIVRAMRDHLNDEISEIIIDDENTYKDAKKYLKQVTPNNLKKLSYFKETTPLFTRFQIEHQIESAYSNKVTLPSGGSVVIDYTEALVAIDINSGKSTKQSGIESTALTTNLEAVDEITRQCRLRDLGGLIVIDFIDMRQYRNQKQVENALRNAIKLDRAKISLGHISKFGLLEMSRQ
;
A
#
# COMPACT_ATOMS: atom_id res chain seq x y z
N ASN A 1 16.30 -18.08 20.10
CA ASN A 1 15.13 -18.28 20.99
C ASN A 1 14.73 -16.91 21.52
N LEU A 2 13.66 -16.29 21.01
CA LEU A 2 13.36 -14.84 21.15
C LEU A 2 12.97 -14.37 22.57
N GLY A 3 13.00 -15.25 23.59
CA GLY A 3 12.71 -14.86 24.98
C GLY A 3 11.23 -14.54 25.24
N VAL A 4 10.33 -15.20 24.51
CA VAL A 4 8.87 -14.95 24.58
C VAL A 4 8.33 -15.46 25.92
N PRO A 5 7.56 -14.65 26.67
CA PRO A 5 6.95 -15.09 27.92
C PRO A 5 6.05 -16.32 27.71
N LYS A 6 6.04 -17.24 28.69
CA LYS A 6 5.24 -18.49 28.61
C LYS A 6 3.75 -18.27 28.40
N GLU A 7 3.23 -17.12 28.83
CA GLU A 7 1.82 -16.74 28.74
C GLU A 7 1.47 -16.01 27.44
N ALA A 8 2.45 -15.79 26.54
CA ALA A 8 2.28 -15.04 25.32
C ALA A 8 2.55 -15.90 24.08
N GLY A 9 1.73 -15.70 23.04
CA GLY A 9 2.03 -16.13 21.67
C GLY A 9 2.62 -14.98 20.85
N LEU A 10 3.35 -15.30 19.78
CA LEU A 10 3.80 -14.32 18.81
C LEU A 10 3.49 -14.80 17.39
N ILE A 11 3.27 -13.86 16.48
CA ILE A 11 3.14 -14.12 15.05
C ILE A 11 4.16 -13.24 14.33
N ILE A 12 5.05 -13.86 13.56
CA ILE A 12 5.99 -13.11 12.73
C ILE A 12 5.24 -12.63 11.48
N ARG A 13 5.26 -11.31 11.24
CA ARG A 13 4.62 -10.69 10.06
C ARG A 13 5.51 -10.84 8.83
N THR A 14 4.94 -10.66 7.64
CA THR A 14 5.69 -10.65 6.37
C THR A 14 6.87 -9.66 6.38
N ALA A 15 6.72 -8.51 7.06
CA ALA A 15 7.80 -7.53 7.23
C ALA A 15 8.99 -8.03 8.08
N GLY A 16 8.82 -9.13 8.81
CA GLY A 16 9.88 -9.79 9.59
C GLY A 16 10.74 -10.75 8.77
N VAL A 17 10.40 -11.03 7.50
CA VAL A 17 11.21 -11.89 6.63
C VAL A 17 12.58 -11.25 6.41
N GLY A 18 13.66 -12.02 6.64
CA GLY A 18 15.04 -11.57 6.46
C GLY A 18 15.59 -10.73 7.62
N ARG A 19 14.81 -10.49 8.68
CA ARG A 19 15.28 -9.79 9.89
C ARG A 19 16.06 -10.72 10.80
N SER A 20 17.05 -10.17 11.50
CA SER A 20 17.86 -10.90 12.46
C SER A 20 17.10 -11.18 13.76
N ASP A 21 17.51 -12.23 14.49
CA ASP A 21 16.96 -12.55 15.81
C ASP A 21 17.02 -11.36 16.78
N ILE A 22 18.08 -10.53 16.69
CA ILE A 22 18.28 -9.35 17.53
C ILE A 22 17.23 -8.28 17.24
N GLU A 23 16.93 -8.03 15.97
CA GLU A 23 15.90 -7.07 15.57
C GLU A 23 14.51 -7.53 16.02
N LEU A 24 14.21 -8.83 15.88
CA LEU A 24 12.96 -9.42 16.37
C LEU A 24 12.85 -9.34 17.90
N GLU A 25 13.97 -9.51 18.63
CA GLU A 25 14.00 -9.36 20.08
C GLU A 25 13.74 -7.92 20.53
N TRP A 26 14.27 -6.93 19.82
CA TRP A 26 13.99 -5.52 20.09
C TRP A 26 12.52 -5.16 19.87
N ASP A 27 11.92 -5.65 18.78
CA ASP A 27 10.49 -5.45 18.51
C ASP A 27 9.62 -6.11 19.59
N LEU A 28 9.95 -7.35 19.99
CA LEU A 28 9.27 -8.03 21.08
C LEU A 28 9.39 -7.26 22.41
N LYS A 29 10.57 -6.76 22.76
CA LYS A 29 10.79 -5.94 23.96
C LYS A 29 9.95 -4.66 23.94
N HIS A 30 9.81 -4.02 22.78
CA HIS A 30 8.95 -2.86 22.61
C HIS A 30 7.48 -3.22 22.86
N LEU A 31 6.97 -4.29 22.25
CA LEU A 31 5.60 -4.77 22.46
C LEU A 31 5.32 -5.13 23.92
N LEU A 32 6.26 -5.80 24.59
CA LEU A 32 6.14 -6.12 26.02
C LEU A 32 6.15 -4.88 26.91
N SER A 33 6.90 -3.83 26.55
CA SER A 33 6.88 -2.55 27.26
C SER A 33 5.52 -1.86 27.16
N ILE A 34 4.92 -1.87 25.96
CA ILE A 34 3.54 -1.37 25.74
C ILE A 34 2.56 -2.19 26.58
N TRP A 35 2.62 -3.53 26.49
CA TRP A 35 1.74 -4.41 27.25
C TRP A 35 1.83 -4.19 28.77
N ASN A 36 3.03 -4.04 29.31
CA ASN A 36 3.23 -3.75 30.73
C ASN A 36 2.69 -2.38 31.12
N SER A 37 2.78 -1.38 30.24
CA SER A 37 2.19 -0.05 30.47
C SER A 37 0.66 -0.11 30.48
N ILE A 38 0.07 -0.85 29.53
CA ILE A 38 -1.39 -1.10 29.48
C ILE A 38 -1.85 -1.75 30.78
N LYS A 39 -1.22 -2.85 31.21
CA LYS A 39 -1.58 -3.53 32.47
C LYS A 39 -1.52 -2.59 33.67
N LYS A 40 -0.46 -1.78 33.78
CA LYS A 40 -0.29 -0.82 34.88
C LYS A 40 -1.40 0.22 34.92
N ILE A 41 -1.80 0.76 33.77
CA ILE A 41 -2.87 1.76 33.71
C ILE A 41 -4.22 1.11 33.99
N ALA A 42 -4.50 -0.05 33.38
CA ALA A 42 -5.75 -0.76 33.50
C ALA A 42 -6.13 -1.12 34.95
N VAL A 43 -5.14 -1.43 35.80
CA VAL A 43 -5.36 -1.76 37.22
C VAL A 43 -5.68 -0.52 38.07
N ASN A 44 -5.24 0.67 37.65
CA ASN A 44 -5.28 1.89 38.47
C ASN A 44 -6.32 2.92 38.02
N ILE A 45 -7.02 2.67 36.91
CA ILE A 45 -7.95 3.65 36.32
C ILE A 45 -9.40 3.21 36.53
N GLU A 46 -10.27 4.16 36.89
CA GLU A 46 -11.71 3.90 36.95
C GLU A 46 -12.31 3.90 35.55
N ALA A 47 -13.19 2.93 35.27
CA ALA A 47 -13.82 2.76 33.98
C ALA A 47 -15.05 3.68 33.82
N PRO A 48 -15.38 4.14 32.59
CA PRO A 48 -14.67 3.90 31.33
C PRO A 48 -13.51 4.89 31.11
N ALA A 49 -12.35 4.39 30.69
CA ALA A 49 -11.19 5.23 30.38
C ALA A 49 -10.36 4.71 29.21
N LEU A 50 -9.70 5.64 28.51
CA LEU A 50 -8.76 5.35 27.43
C LEU A 50 -7.42 4.89 28.02
N ILE A 51 -7.08 3.61 27.86
CA ILE A 51 -5.86 3.02 28.41
C ILE A 51 -4.70 3.06 27.40
N PHE A 52 -5.02 2.96 26.11
CA PHE A 52 -4.06 2.97 25.02
C PHE A 52 -4.72 3.51 23.75
N LYS A 53 -3.97 4.31 22.99
CA LYS A 53 -4.43 4.90 21.73
C LYS A 53 -3.40 4.65 20.64
N GLU A 54 -3.73 3.77 19.71
CA GLU A 54 -2.87 3.43 18.57
C GLU A 54 -3.04 4.43 17.42
N ASN A 55 -2.65 5.70 17.64
CA ASN A 55 -2.92 6.77 16.68
C ASN A 55 -1.69 7.44 16.08
N ASN A 56 -0.48 6.97 16.34
CA ASN A 56 0.65 7.53 15.62
C ASN A 56 0.71 6.89 14.22
N LEU A 57 0.03 7.54 13.26
CA LEU A 57 0.02 7.16 11.84
C LEU A 57 1.45 6.92 11.33
N ILE A 58 2.42 7.67 11.82
CA ILE A 58 3.82 7.60 11.40
C ILE A 58 4.49 6.36 11.98
N VAL A 59 4.19 5.97 13.23
CA VAL A 59 4.61 4.67 13.77
C VAL A 59 4.02 3.53 12.93
N ARG A 60 2.72 3.60 12.59
CA ARG A 60 2.08 2.61 11.72
C ARG A 60 2.74 2.55 10.36
N ALA A 61 2.95 3.71 9.73
CA ALA A 61 3.57 3.84 8.43
C ALA A 61 5.00 3.28 8.43
N MET A 62 5.80 3.56 9.45
CA MET A 62 7.15 2.98 9.57
C MET A 62 7.11 1.48 9.83
N ARG A 63 6.31 1.03 10.80
CA ARG A 63 6.17 -0.41 11.12
C ARG A 63 5.77 -1.22 9.89
N ASP A 64 4.85 -0.68 9.11
CA ASP A 64 4.32 -1.39 7.97
C ASP A 64 5.24 -1.17 6.76
N HIS A 65 5.59 0.06 6.38
CA HIS A 65 6.28 0.41 5.12
C HIS A 65 7.81 0.44 5.15
N LEU A 66 8.45 0.57 6.31
CA LEU A 66 9.91 0.72 6.36
C LEU A 66 10.61 -0.61 6.03
N ASN A 67 11.33 -0.63 4.92
CA ASN A 67 12.18 -1.74 4.50
C ASN A 67 13.61 -1.25 4.21
N ASP A 68 14.48 -2.16 3.80
CA ASP A 68 15.90 -1.84 3.57
C ASP A 68 16.11 -1.02 2.28
N GLU A 69 15.18 -1.10 1.32
CA GLU A 69 15.20 -0.35 0.06
C GLU A 69 14.89 1.14 0.24
N ILE A 70 14.18 1.51 1.30
CA ILE A 70 13.94 2.93 1.63
C ILE A 70 15.25 3.59 2.06
N SER A 71 15.66 4.62 1.34
CA SER A 71 16.88 5.38 1.60
C SER A 71 16.69 6.47 2.65
N GLU A 72 15.54 7.15 2.64
CA GLU A 72 15.29 8.33 3.45
C GLU A 72 13.83 8.36 3.94
N ILE A 73 13.63 8.89 5.15
CA ILE A 73 12.35 9.20 5.77
C ILE A 73 12.36 10.70 6.05
N ILE A 74 11.57 11.44 5.29
CA ILE A 74 11.54 12.91 5.35
C ILE A 74 10.25 13.35 6.02
N ILE A 75 10.37 14.19 7.05
CA ILE A 75 9.23 14.70 7.83
C ILE A 75 9.35 16.22 7.95
N ASP A 76 8.30 16.95 7.64
CA ASP A 76 8.21 18.42 7.68
C ASP A 76 7.52 18.98 8.93
N ASP A 77 6.89 18.14 9.76
CA ASP A 77 6.33 18.51 11.07
C ASP A 77 7.25 18.13 12.24
N GLU A 78 7.52 19.09 13.13
CA GLU A 78 8.49 18.95 14.22
C GLU A 78 8.08 17.89 15.25
N ASN A 79 6.78 17.86 15.62
CA ASN A 79 6.27 16.91 16.61
C ASN A 79 6.32 15.48 16.06
N THR A 80 5.91 15.33 14.81
CA THR A 80 5.96 14.07 14.07
C THR A 80 7.39 13.56 13.91
N TYR A 81 8.36 14.44 13.64
CA TYR A 81 9.77 14.07 13.57
C TYR A 81 10.31 13.58 14.93
N LYS A 82 9.94 14.23 16.03
CA LYS A 82 10.32 13.80 17.39
C LYS A 82 9.76 12.41 17.71
N ASP A 83 8.50 12.17 17.37
CA ASP A 83 7.85 10.87 17.58
C ASP A 83 8.48 9.77 16.73
N ALA A 84 8.69 10.03 15.44
CA ALA A 84 9.42 9.15 14.52
C ALA A 84 10.80 8.78 15.06
N LYS A 85 11.57 9.77 15.52
CA LYS A 85 12.90 9.58 16.09
C LYS A 85 12.85 8.72 17.35
N LYS A 86 11.87 8.93 18.22
CA LYS A 86 11.67 8.12 19.44
C LYS A 86 11.37 6.67 19.09
N TYR A 87 10.49 6.43 18.12
CA TYR A 87 10.15 5.09 17.64
C TYR A 87 11.36 4.37 17.04
N LEU A 88 12.07 5.00 16.11
CA LEU A 88 13.25 4.39 15.48
C LEU A 88 14.34 4.05 16.48
N LYS A 89 14.57 4.89 17.52
CA LYS A 89 15.51 4.58 18.61
C LYS A 89 15.15 3.33 19.40
N GLN A 90 13.86 3.01 19.50
CA GLN A 90 13.37 1.90 20.31
C GLN A 90 13.30 0.60 19.52
N VAL A 91 12.90 0.65 18.24
CA VAL A 91 12.58 -0.54 17.45
C VAL A 91 13.65 -0.86 16.39
N THR A 92 14.13 0.15 15.66
CA THR A 92 15.12 -0.03 14.59
C THR A 92 16.19 1.07 14.58
N PRO A 93 17.14 1.08 15.53
CA PRO A 93 18.12 2.15 15.67
C PRO A 93 18.98 2.38 14.42
N ASN A 94 19.23 1.31 13.65
CA ASN A 94 20.01 1.36 12.40
C ASN A 94 19.37 2.26 11.33
N ASN A 95 18.05 2.43 11.36
CA ASN A 95 17.30 3.27 10.42
C ASN A 95 17.27 4.74 10.83
N LEU A 96 17.79 5.11 12.01
CA LEU A 96 17.77 6.49 12.49
C LEU A 96 18.57 7.45 11.59
N LYS A 97 19.60 6.94 10.90
CA LYS A 97 20.36 7.71 9.90
C LYS A 97 19.55 8.07 8.65
N LYS A 98 18.45 7.36 8.39
CA LYS A 98 17.55 7.62 7.25
C LYS A 98 16.56 8.75 7.58
N LEU A 99 16.41 9.15 8.84
CA LEU A 99 15.42 10.12 9.27
C LEU A 99 15.93 11.56 9.14
N SER A 100 15.32 12.36 8.27
CA SER A 100 15.63 13.78 8.07
C SER A 100 14.44 14.67 8.38
N TYR A 101 14.73 15.88 8.91
CA TYR A 101 13.72 16.89 9.17
C TYR A 101 13.77 17.94 8.06
N PHE A 102 12.65 18.11 7.37
CA PHE A 102 12.51 19.02 6.25
C PHE A 102 12.19 20.42 6.76
N LYS A 103 12.99 21.40 6.33
CA LYS A 103 12.92 22.80 6.81
C LYS A 103 12.75 23.82 5.69
N GLU A 104 12.64 23.37 4.44
CA GLU A 104 12.49 24.31 3.32
C GLU A 104 11.10 24.95 3.37
N THR A 105 10.98 26.15 2.79
CA THR A 105 9.71 26.87 2.69
C THR A 105 8.77 26.27 1.65
N THR A 106 9.33 25.66 0.61
CA THR A 106 8.57 24.94 -0.41
C THR A 106 7.94 23.69 0.23
N PRO A 107 6.63 23.44 0.09
CA PRO A 107 6.00 22.24 0.65
C PRO A 107 6.70 20.95 0.23
N LEU A 108 6.80 19.99 1.14
CA LEU A 108 7.57 18.76 0.96
C LEU A 108 7.17 18.01 -0.33
N PHE A 109 5.88 17.76 -0.55
CA PHE A 109 5.40 17.02 -1.71
C PHE A 109 5.59 17.76 -3.04
N THR A 110 5.50 19.09 -3.01
CA THR A 110 5.84 19.94 -4.15
C THR A 110 7.33 19.86 -4.48
N ARG A 111 8.20 19.89 -3.47
CA ARG A 111 9.66 19.78 -3.63
C ARG A 111 10.10 18.47 -4.31
N PHE A 112 9.35 17.39 -4.08
CA PHE A 112 9.56 16.07 -4.68
C PHE A 112 8.66 15.77 -5.89
N GLN A 113 7.86 16.74 -6.34
CA GLN A 113 6.99 16.64 -7.52
C GLN A 113 5.98 15.47 -7.46
N ILE A 114 5.50 15.13 -6.27
CA ILE A 114 4.51 14.04 -6.07
C ILE A 114 3.08 14.55 -5.88
N GLU A 115 2.87 15.86 -5.75
CA GLU A 115 1.55 16.47 -5.52
C GLU A 115 0.50 16.00 -6.54
N HIS A 116 0.83 16.11 -7.83
CA HIS A 116 -0.07 15.70 -8.92
C HIS A 116 -0.39 14.19 -8.86
N GLN A 117 0.54 13.36 -8.39
CA GLN A 117 0.29 11.93 -8.22
C GLN A 117 -0.70 11.67 -7.07
N ILE A 118 -0.64 12.46 -6.01
CA ILE A 118 -1.58 12.40 -4.89
C ILE A 118 -2.96 12.90 -5.35
N GLU A 119 -3.03 14.03 -6.06
CA GLU A 119 -4.28 14.54 -6.64
C GLU A 119 -4.92 13.53 -7.60
N SER A 120 -4.11 12.81 -8.38
CA SER A 120 -4.62 11.75 -9.26
C SER A 120 -5.33 10.62 -8.50
N ALA A 121 -4.99 10.39 -7.23
CA ALA A 121 -5.66 9.42 -6.37
C ALA A 121 -7.05 9.91 -5.89
N TYR A 122 -7.33 11.22 -5.98
CA TYR A 122 -8.66 11.78 -5.73
C TYR A 122 -9.49 11.91 -7.01
N SER A 123 -8.85 12.03 -8.17
CA SER A 123 -9.54 11.99 -9.46
C SER A 123 -10.17 10.62 -9.69
N ASN A 124 -11.38 10.54 -10.21
CA ASN A 124 -11.95 9.26 -10.66
C ASN A 124 -11.29 8.76 -11.96
N LYS A 125 -10.59 9.63 -12.71
CA LYS A 125 -9.91 9.29 -13.96
C LYS A 125 -8.40 9.44 -13.84
N VAL A 126 -7.65 8.44 -14.31
CA VAL A 126 -6.19 8.42 -14.32
C VAL A 126 -5.67 8.17 -15.72
N THR A 127 -4.73 9.00 -16.19
CA THR A 127 -4.15 8.90 -17.53
C THR A 127 -3.05 7.85 -17.58
N LEU A 128 -3.05 7.03 -18.64
CA LEU A 128 -2.03 6.01 -18.92
C LEU A 128 -0.90 6.58 -19.79
N PRO A 129 0.32 6.02 -19.73
CA PRO A 129 1.48 6.49 -20.50
C PRO A 129 1.23 6.67 -22.00
N SER A 130 0.50 5.74 -22.63
CA SER A 130 0.19 5.79 -24.07
C SER A 130 -1.04 6.66 -24.42
N GLY A 131 -1.55 7.45 -23.48
CA GLY A 131 -2.68 8.37 -23.68
C GLY A 131 -4.07 7.75 -23.49
N GLY A 132 -4.13 6.49 -23.03
CA GLY A 132 -5.35 5.89 -22.51
C GLY A 132 -5.72 6.43 -21.12
N SER A 133 -6.75 5.87 -20.51
CA SER A 133 -7.12 6.20 -19.13
C SER A 133 -7.87 5.09 -18.44
N VAL A 134 -7.69 5.00 -17.13
CA VAL A 134 -8.48 4.18 -16.21
C VAL A 134 -9.49 5.08 -15.50
N VAL A 135 -10.75 4.66 -15.43
CA VAL A 135 -11.81 5.33 -14.67
C VAL A 135 -12.21 4.42 -13.51
N ILE A 136 -12.29 4.96 -12.31
CA ILE A 136 -12.56 4.24 -11.06
C ILE A 136 -13.83 4.81 -10.43
N ASP A 137 -14.89 4.01 -10.39
CA ASP A 137 -16.19 4.38 -9.85
C ASP A 137 -16.57 3.53 -8.63
N TYR A 138 -17.06 4.18 -7.59
CA TYR A 138 -17.49 3.54 -6.36
C TYR A 138 -19.00 3.30 -6.41
N THR A 139 -19.41 2.08 -6.09
CA THR A 139 -20.82 1.72 -5.92
C THR A 139 -21.08 1.27 -4.48
N GLU A 140 -22.32 0.88 -4.18
CA GLU A 140 -22.69 0.40 -2.84
C GLU A 140 -21.94 -0.86 -2.42
N ALA A 141 -21.70 -1.78 -3.35
CA ALA A 141 -21.16 -3.12 -3.04
C ALA A 141 -19.79 -3.41 -3.65
N LEU A 142 -19.38 -2.65 -4.67
CA LEU A 142 -18.16 -2.89 -5.43
C LEU A 142 -17.53 -1.61 -5.99
N VAL A 143 -16.27 -1.70 -6.36
CA VAL A 143 -15.58 -0.69 -7.16
C VAL A 143 -15.52 -1.17 -8.61
N ALA A 144 -16.03 -0.36 -9.53
CA ALA A 144 -15.98 -0.63 -10.97
C ALA A 144 -14.82 0.16 -11.59
N ILE A 145 -14.05 -0.50 -12.45
CA ILE A 145 -12.91 0.08 -13.15
C ILE A 145 -13.07 -0.10 -14.65
N ASP A 146 -13.07 1.00 -15.40
CA ASP A 146 -13.19 1.02 -16.86
C ASP A 146 -11.88 1.49 -17.52
N ILE A 147 -11.52 0.90 -18.67
CA ILE A 147 -10.26 1.16 -19.37
C ILE A 147 -10.54 1.71 -20.77
N ASN A 148 -10.02 2.90 -21.05
CA ASN A 148 -10.17 3.57 -22.33
C ASN A 148 -8.82 3.70 -23.04
N SER A 149 -8.72 3.30 -24.32
CA SER A 149 -7.49 3.43 -25.12
C SER A 149 -7.15 4.86 -25.57
N GLY A 150 -8.06 5.82 -25.34
CA GLY A 150 -7.90 7.18 -25.82
C GLY A 150 -7.81 7.28 -27.35
N LYS A 151 -7.19 8.35 -27.86
CA LYS A 151 -7.08 8.64 -29.31
C LYS A 151 -5.95 7.88 -30.03
N SER A 152 -5.27 6.95 -29.38
CA SER A 152 -4.09 6.24 -29.93
C SER A 152 -4.40 5.15 -30.97
N THR A 153 -5.60 5.15 -31.56
CA THR A 153 -6.03 4.14 -32.53
C THR A 153 -5.56 4.47 -33.95
N LYS A 154 -4.46 3.87 -34.40
CA LYS A 154 -4.20 3.65 -35.84
C LYS A 154 -4.89 2.34 -36.24
N GLN A 155 -5.78 2.37 -37.25
CA GLN A 155 -6.70 1.26 -37.60
C GLN A 155 -6.02 -0.11 -37.84
N SER A 156 -4.74 -0.15 -38.20
CA SER A 156 -3.99 -1.41 -38.40
C SER A 156 -3.44 -2.05 -37.12
N GLY A 157 -3.63 -1.43 -35.95
CA GLY A 157 -3.04 -1.86 -34.67
C GLY A 157 -4.04 -2.01 -33.52
N ILE A 158 -5.34 -2.18 -33.78
CA ILE A 158 -6.36 -2.16 -32.72
C ILE A 158 -6.10 -3.23 -31.64
N GLU A 159 -5.80 -4.47 -32.04
CA GLU A 159 -5.53 -5.57 -31.09
C GLU A 159 -4.25 -5.33 -30.27
N SER A 160 -3.20 -4.80 -30.89
CA SER A 160 -1.96 -4.48 -30.16
C SER A 160 -2.14 -3.27 -29.25
N THR A 161 -2.88 -2.25 -29.67
CA THR A 161 -3.24 -1.10 -28.84
C THR A 161 -4.08 -1.52 -27.64
N ALA A 162 -5.06 -2.42 -27.82
CA ALA A 162 -5.86 -2.96 -26.72
C ALA A 162 -4.99 -3.69 -25.70
N LEU A 163 -4.13 -4.61 -26.15
CA LEU A 163 -3.21 -5.32 -25.27
C LEU A 163 -2.28 -4.36 -24.52
N THR A 164 -1.62 -3.43 -25.22
CA THR A 164 -0.71 -2.46 -24.59
C THR A 164 -1.43 -1.60 -23.56
N THR A 165 -2.61 -1.09 -23.90
CA THR A 165 -3.40 -0.26 -22.96
C THR A 165 -3.82 -1.07 -21.74
N ASN A 166 -4.27 -2.32 -21.90
CA ASN A 166 -4.64 -3.17 -20.78
C ASN A 166 -3.45 -3.50 -19.88
N LEU A 167 -2.24 -3.69 -20.44
CA LEU A 167 -1.03 -3.91 -19.65
C LEU A 167 -0.63 -2.66 -18.86
N GLU A 168 -0.67 -1.48 -19.47
CA GLU A 168 -0.46 -0.21 -18.75
C GLU A 168 -1.52 0.01 -17.66
N ALA A 169 -2.78 -0.35 -17.95
CA ALA A 169 -3.87 -0.27 -17.00
C ALA A 169 -3.67 -1.21 -15.80
N VAL A 170 -3.12 -2.41 -15.99
CA VAL A 170 -2.80 -3.32 -14.86
C VAL A 170 -1.84 -2.68 -13.87
N ASP A 171 -0.76 -2.07 -14.37
CA ASP A 171 0.23 -1.42 -13.51
C ASP A 171 -0.40 -0.25 -12.74
N GLU A 172 -1.23 0.55 -13.42
CA GLU A 172 -1.88 1.70 -12.82
C GLU A 172 -2.99 1.30 -11.84
N ILE A 173 -3.83 0.31 -12.17
CA ILE A 173 -4.90 -0.18 -11.31
C ILE A 173 -4.33 -0.72 -10.01
N THR A 174 -3.28 -1.56 -10.07
CA THR A 174 -2.68 -2.10 -8.85
C THR A 174 -2.03 -1.02 -8.01
N ARG A 175 -1.42 0.00 -8.64
CA ARG A 175 -0.89 1.18 -7.94
C ARG A 175 -2.01 1.96 -7.25
N GLN A 176 -3.11 2.25 -7.94
CA GLN A 176 -4.26 2.98 -7.41
C GLN A 176 -4.98 2.22 -6.29
N CYS A 177 -5.10 0.89 -6.39
CA CYS A 177 -5.63 0.06 -5.31
C CYS A 177 -4.86 0.28 -4.00
N ARG A 178 -3.53 0.37 -4.06
CA ARG A 178 -2.69 0.64 -2.88
C ARG A 178 -2.78 2.09 -2.42
N LEU A 179 -2.80 3.05 -3.34
CA LEU A 179 -2.81 4.48 -2.99
C LEU A 179 -4.13 4.94 -2.39
N ARG A 180 -5.25 4.41 -2.89
CA ARG A 180 -6.61 4.73 -2.40
C ARG A 180 -7.09 3.79 -1.31
N ASP A 181 -6.27 2.79 -0.98
CA ASP A 181 -6.64 1.69 -0.09
C ASP A 181 -7.99 1.04 -0.46
N LEU A 182 -8.15 0.70 -1.75
CA LEU A 182 -9.37 0.07 -2.24
C LEU A 182 -9.54 -1.30 -1.57
N GLY A 183 -10.70 -1.53 -0.97
CA GLY A 183 -11.05 -2.80 -0.33
C GLY A 183 -12.36 -3.36 -0.86
N GLY A 184 -12.60 -4.65 -0.61
CA GLY A 184 -13.82 -5.33 -1.03
C GLY A 184 -13.75 -5.86 -2.46
N LEU A 185 -14.92 -5.93 -3.13
CA LEU A 185 -15.06 -6.44 -4.48
C LEU A 185 -14.68 -5.34 -5.49
N ILE A 186 -13.79 -5.67 -6.42
CA ILE A 186 -13.35 -4.80 -7.51
C ILE A 186 -13.60 -5.52 -8.82
N VAL A 187 -14.24 -4.85 -9.78
CA VAL A 187 -14.53 -5.37 -11.11
C VAL A 187 -13.83 -4.50 -12.14
N ILE A 188 -13.04 -5.12 -13.01
CA ILE A 188 -12.25 -4.45 -14.04
C ILE A 188 -12.82 -4.81 -15.41
N ASP A 189 -13.25 -3.79 -16.16
CA ASP A 189 -13.66 -3.89 -17.55
C ASP A 189 -12.45 -3.63 -18.46
N PHE A 190 -11.84 -4.71 -18.95
CA PHE A 190 -10.70 -4.62 -19.87
C PHE A 190 -11.18 -4.36 -21.29
N ILE A 191 -10.37 -3.65 -22.07
CA ILE A 191 -10.64 -3.50 -23.50
C ILE A 191 -10.66 -4.90 -24.14
N ASP A 192 -11.70 -5.17 -24.91
CA ASP A 192 -11.89 -6.45 -25.60
C ASP A 192 -10.65 -6.87 -26.39
N MET A 193 -10.18 -8.08 -26.11
CA MET A 193 -9.08 -8.72 -26.84
C MET A 193 -9.60 -9.97 -27.53
N ARG A 194 -9.43 -10.06 -28.85
CA ARG A 194 -9.90 -11.21 -29.64
C ARG A 194 -9.05 -12.45 -29.41
N GLN A 195 -7.76 -12.27 -29.15
CA GLN A 195 -6.85 -13.38 -28.95
C GLN A 195 -6.81 -13.78 -27.47
N TYR A 196 -7.15 -15.05 -27.18
CA TYR A 196 -7.06 -15.61 -25.82
C TYR A 196 -5.65 -15.50 -25.21
N ARG A 197 -4.61 -15.49 -26.05
CA ARG A 197 -3.22 -15.27 -25.61
C ARG A 197 -3.05 -13.90 -24.94
N ASN A 198 -3.71 -12.86 -25.46
CA ASN A 198 -3.62 -11.50 -24.95
C ASN A 198 -4.33 -11.38 -23.60
N GLN A 199 -5.52 -11.99 -23.47
CA GLN A 199 -6.23 -12.11 -22.19
C GLN A 199 -5.35 -12.76 -21.11
N LYS A 200 -4.72 -13.90 -21.44
CA LYS A 200 -3.77 -14.57 -20.53
C LYS A 200 -2.56 -13.71 -20.16
N GLN A 201 -2.06 -12.89 -21.08
CA GLN A 201 -0.94 -12.00 -20.79
C GLN A 201 -1.35 -10.92 -19.78
N VAL A 202 -2.53 -10.33 -19.93
CA VAL A 202 -3.08 -9.34 -18.99
C VAL A 202 -3.32 -9.98 -17.62
N GLU A 203 -3.95 -11.15 -17.54
CA GLU A 203 -4.14 -11.88 -16.27
C GLU A 203 -2.82 -12.19 -15.57
N ASN A 204 -1.80 -12.60 -16.32
CA ASN A 204 -0.48 -12.90 -15.76
C ASN A 204 0.24 -11.64 -15.29
N ALA A 205 0.12 -10.53 -16.03
CA ALA A 205 0.65 -9.24 -15.61
C ALA A 205 -0.01 -8.81 -14.29
N LEU A 206 -1.35 -8.91 -14.20
CA LEU A 206 -2.09 -8.57 -12.99
C LEU A 206 -1.65 -9.43 -11.81
N ARG A 207 -1.55 -10.76 -12.01
CA ARG A 207 -1.06 -11.70 -10.97
C ARG A 207 0.35 -11.36 -10.49
N ASN A 208 1.21 -10.83 -11.35
CA ASN A 208 2.56 -10.41 -10.95
C ASN A 208 2.55 -9.07 -10.23
N ALA A 209 1.78 -8.09 -10.71
CA ALA A 209 1.70 -6.75 -10.14
C ALA A 209 1.12 -6.75 -8.71
N ILE A 210 0.15 -7.61 -8.42
CA ILE A 210 -0.45 -7.72 -7.08
C ILE A 210 0.48 -8.36 -6.02
N LYS A 211 1.57 -9.04 -6.42
CA LYS A 211 2.50 -9.65 -5.45
C LYS A 211 3.22 -8.62 -4.58
N LEU A 212 3.27 -7.37 -5.04
CA LEU A 212 3.82 -6.24 -4.31
C LEU A 212 2.82 -5.65 -3.31
N ASP A 213 1.55 -6.04 -3.39
CA ASP A 213 0.52 -5.65 -2.42
C ASP A 213 0.62 -6.49 -1.16
N ARG A 214 0.30 -5.86 -0.03
CA ARG A 214 0.28 -6.49 1.29
C ARG A 214 -1.08 -7.04 1.63
N ALA A 215 -2.12 -6.43 1.07
CA ALA A 215 -3.47 -6.89 1.15
C ALA A 215 -3.55 -8.30 0.57
N LYS A 216 -4.34 -9.17 1.21
CA LYS A 216 -4.65 -10.46 0.60
C LYS A 216 -5.58 -10.21 -0.58
N ILE A 217 -5.12 -10.58 -1.77
CA ILE A 217 -5.88 -10.42 -3.02
C ILE A 217 -6.29 -11.78 -3.57
N SER A 218 -7.56 -11.93 -3.94
CA SER A 218 -8.05 -13.06 -4.72
C SER A 218 -8.46 -12.59 -6.11
N LEU A 219 -7.91 -13.22 -7.15
CA LEU A 219 -8.19 -12.89 -8.55
C LEU A 219 -9.08 -13.97 -9.18
N GLY A 220 -10.10 -13.55 -9.92
CA GLY A 220 -10.80 -14.38 -10.89
C GLY A 220 -10.07 -14.43 -12.25
N HIS A 221 -10.79 -14.89 -13.26
CA HIS A 221 -10.38 -14.83 -14.67
C HIS A 221 -11.20 -13.79 -15.41
N ILE A 222 -10.72 -13.36 -16.58
CA ILE A 222 -11.52 -12.57 -17.51
C ILE A 222 -12.72 -13.43 -17.94
N SER A 223 -13.90 -12.95 -17.60
CA SER A 223 -15.17 -13.62 -17.88
C SER A 223 -15.49 -13.59 -19.38
N LYS A 224 -16.56 -14.29 -19.76
CA LYS A 224 -17.10 -14.23 -21.14
C LYS A 224 -17.59 -12.83 -21.53
N PHE A 225 -17.82 -11.96 -20.56
CA PHE A 225 -18.28 -10.59 -20.76
C PHE A 225 -17.13 -9.56 -20.73
N GLY A 226 -15.86 -10.00 -20.74
CA GLY A 226 -14.70 -9.10 -20.72
C GLY A 226 -14.32 -8.58 -19.33
N LEU A 227 -15.16 -8.83 -18.31
CA LEU A 227 -14.93 -8.39 -16.95
C LEU A 227 -14.01 -9.32 -16.17
N LEU A 228 -13.11 -8.77 -15.37
CA LEU A 228 -12.32 -9.49 -14.36
C LEU A 228 -12.77 -9.08 -12.95
N GLU A 229 -13.05 -10.07 -12.11
CA GLU A 229 -13.42 -9.86 -10.71
C GLU A 229 -12.22 -10.11 -9.79
N MET A 230 -12.03 -9.25 -8.79
CA MET A 230 -11.04 -9.46 -7.73
C MET A 230 -11.55 -8.98 -6.37
N SER A 231 -10.99 -9.53 -5.30
CA SER A 231 -11.20 -9.03 -3.93
C SER A 231 -9.89 -8.62 -3.29
N ARG A 232 -9.89 -7.50 -2.55
CA ARG A 232 -8.74 -6.97 -1.81
C ARG A 232 -9.12 -6.72 -0.34
N GLN A 233 -8.31 -7.24 0.59
CA GLN A 233 -8.50 -7.13 2.05
C GLN A 233 -7.74 -5.99 2.69
#